data_AF-A0A2R7YX17-F1
#
_entry.id   AF-A0A2R7YX17-F1
#
_cell.length_a   1.000
_cell.length_b   1.000
_cell.length_c   1.000
_cell.angle_alpha   90.00
_cell.angle_beta   90.00
_cell.angle_gamma   90.00
#
_symmetry.space_group_name_H-M   'P 1'
#
loop_
_entity.id
_entity.type
_entity.pdbx_description
1 polymer ?
#
loop_
_entity_poly.entity_id
_entity_poly.type
_entity_poly.pdbx_seq_one_letter_code
_entity_poly.pdbx_strand_id
1 'polypeptide(L)'
;MGNQQVLGMDTDEGRRVARDMNEGSARIGDVIGSASAIAGRISEIWPGADGTRFGEDVADFVANAQNAAQSLSDQAQQLVVHADRQDQASA
;
A
#
# COMPACT_ATOMS: atom_id res chain seq x y z
N MET A 1 15.33 34.95 -17.40
CA MET A 1 14.79 34.95 -16.02
C MET A 1 14.88 33.52 -15.53
N GLY A 2 15.71 33.27 -14.51
CA GLY A 2 16.27 31.95 -14.22
C GLY A 2 15.25 30.97 -13.66
N ASN A 3 15.23 29.75 -14.23
CA ASN A 3 14.71 28.58 -13.53
C ASN A 3 15.62 28.31 -12.33
N GLN A 4 15.19 28.71 -11.14
CA GLN A 4 15.76 28.19 -9.90
C GLN A 4 15.43 26.70 -9.86
N GLN A 5 16.40 25.88 -10.26
CA GLN A 5 16.41 24.46 -9.98
C GLN A 5 16.32 24.31 -8.46
N VAL A 6 15.20 23.79 -7.96
CA VAL A 6 15.09 23.37 -6.57
C VAL A 6 16.09 22.23 -6.40
N LEU A 7 17.28 22.52 -5.87
CA LEU A 7 18.27 21.52 -5.48
C LEU A 7 17.80 20.91 -4.15
N GLY A 8 16.72 20.12 -4.18
CA GLY A 8 16.12 19.54 -2.97
C GLY A 8 14.77 18.88 -3.22
N MET A 9 14.30 18.15 -2.22
CA MET A 9 12.94 17.58 -2.20
C MET A 9 11.91 18.69 -1.97
N ASP A 10 10.81 18.69 -2.73
CA ASP A 10 9.60 19.42 -2.37
C ASP A 10 8.92 18.68 -1.21
N THR A 11 9.05 19.22 0.00
CA THR A 11 8.66 18.54 1.24
C THR A 11 7.14 18.48 1.41
N ASP A 12 6.41 19.48 0.91
CA ASP A 12 4.95 19.49 0.91
C ASP A 12 4.37 18.46 -0.05
N GLU A 13 4.92 18.39 -1.26
CA GLU A 13 4.54 17.37 -2.23
C GLU A 13 4.89 15.96 -1.71
N GLY A 14 6.05 15.79 -1.08
CA GLY A 14 6.43 14.53 -0.46
C GLY A 14 5.47 14.07 0.64
N ARG A 15 5.04 14.98 1.52
CA ARG A 15 4.02 14.68 2.54
C ARG A 15 2.66 14.37 1.91
N ARG A 16 2.29 15.04 0.82
CA ARG A 16 1.06 14.74 0.07
C ARG A 16 1.11 13.32 -0.50
N VAL A 17 2.18 12.96 -1.19
CA VAL A 17 2.37 11.61 -1.76
C VAL A 17 2.36 10.55 -0.65
N ALA A 18 3.01 10.81 0.49
CA ALA A 18 2.98 9.88 1.62
C ALA A 18 1.56 9.66 2.18
N ARG A 19 0.71 10.70 2.23
CA ARG A 19 -0.70 10.55 2.60
C ARG A 19 -1.45 9.69 1.59
N ASP A 20 -1.28 9.96 0.30
CA ASP A 20 -1.91 9.19 -0.78
C ASP A 20 -1.50 7.69 -0.71
N MET A 21 -0.24 7.40 -0.37
CA MET A 21 0.26 6.04 -0.16
C MET A 21 -0.40 5.34 1.03
N ASN A 22 -0.58 6.05 2.15
CA ASN A 22 -1.27 5.51 3.33
C ASN A 22 -2.75 5.24 3.05
N GLU A 23 -3.43 6.15 2.34
CA GLU A 23 -4.81 5.91 1.90
C GLU A 23 -4.92 4.70 0.96
N GLY A 24 -3.95 4.55 0.05
CA GLY A 24 -3.85 3.38 -0.83
C GLY A 24 -3.68 2.08 -0.05
N SER A 25 -2.80 2.07 0.95
CA SER A 25 -2.59 0.91 1.83
C SER A 25 -3.86 0.51 2.58
N ALA A 26 -4.61 1.49 3.11
CA ALA A 26 -5.89 1.24 3.79
C ALA A 26 -6.93 0.59 2.84
N ARG A 27 -7.06 1.10 1.61
CA ARG A 27 -7.97 0.51 0.60
C ARG A 27 -7.58 -0.92 0.23
N ILE A 28 -6.29 -1.23 0.17
CA ILE A 28 -5.82 -2.60 -0.05
C ILE A 28 -6.23 -3.49 1.14
N GLY A 29 -6.15 -2.98 2.37
CA GLY A 29 -6.65 -3.65 3.57
C GLY A 29 -8.12 -4.06 3.47
N ASP A 30 -8.99 -3.18 2.98
CA ASP A 30 -10.42 -3.46 2.79
C ASP A 30 -10.66 -4.58 1.76
N VAL A 31 -9.90 -4.57 0.67
CA VAL A 31 -9.95 -5.62 -0.37
C VAL A 31 -9.48 -6.96 0.20
N ILE A 32 -8.39 -6.98 0.96
CA ILE A 32 -7.88 -8.17 1.63
C ILE A 32 -8.93 -8.75 2.58
N GLY A 33 -9.59 -7.91 3.38
CA GLY A 33 -10.64 -8.34 4.30
C GLY A 33 -11.79 -9.04 3.56
N SER A 34 -12.23 -8.44 2.46
CA SER A 34 -13.28 -9.01 1.60
C SER A 34 -12.86 -10.32 0.96
N ALA A 35 -11.65 -10.39 0.40
CA ALA A 35 -11.10 -11.58 -0.24
C ALA A 35 -10.93 -12.74 0.75
N SER A 36 -10.45 -12.45 1.96
CA SER A 36 -10.27 -13.45 3.02
C SER A 36 -11.60 -14.06 3.46
N ALA A 37 -12.65 -13.24 3.57
CA ALA A 37 -14.00 -13.69 3.89
C ALA A 37 -14.58 -14.60 2.79
N ILE A 38 -14.27 -14.32 1.52
CA ILE A 38 -14.67 -15.14 0.38
C ILE A 38 -13.93 -16.48 0.40
N ALA A 39 -12.60 -16.47 0.56
CA ALA A 39 -11.78 -17.68 0.61
C ALA A 39 -12.26 -18.64 1.72
N GLY A 40 -12.57 -18.13 2.90
CA GLY A 40 -13.06 -18.92 4.03
C GLY A 40 -14.41 -19.60 3.81
N ARG A 41 -15.19 -19.15 2.82
CA ARG A 41 -16.52 -19.70 2.49
C ARG A 41 -16.53 -20.47 1.18
N ILE A 42 -15.42 -20.49 0.45
CA ILE A 42 -15.40 -21.01 -0.92
C ILE A 42 -15.75 -22.49 -0.98
N SER A 43 -15.28 -23.27 0.00
CA SER A 43 -15.53 -24.72 0.09
C SER A 43 -16.99 -25.05 0.36
N GLU A 44 -17.77 -24.12 0.91
CA GLU A 44 -19.20 -24.27 1.16
C GLU A 44 -20.05 -23.93 -0.08
N ILE A 45 -19.65 -22.91 -0.84
CA ILE A 45 -20.42 -22.40 -2.00
C ILE A 45 -20.01 -23.06 -3.31
N TRP A 46 -18.77 -23.53 -3.41
CA TRP A 46 -18.21 -24.16 -4.60
C TRP A 46 -17.38 -25.39 -4.21
N PRO A 47 -18.04 -26.49 -3.86
CA PRO A 47 -17.34 -27.72 -3.52
C PRO A 47 -16.68 -28.35 -4.75
N GLY A 48 -15.51 -28.97 -4.56
CA GLY A 48 -14.77 -29.66 -5.60
C GLY A 48 -13.40 -29.03 -5.88
N ALA A 49 -12.62 -29.67 -6.76
CA ALA A 49 -11.22 -29.31 -7.00
C ALA A 49 -11.05 -27.86 -7.48
N ASP A 50 -11.95 -27.37 -8.33
CA ASP A 50 -11.88 -25.99 -8.86
C ASP A 50 -12.10 -24.95 -7.76
N GLY A 51 -13.04 -25.19 -6.85
CA GLY A 51 -13.28 -24.30 -5.72
C GLY A 51 -12.13 -24.30 -4.73
N THR A 52 -11.53 -25.47 -4.45
CA THR A 52 -10.30 -25.55 -3.65
C THR A 52 -9.18 -24.73 -4.27
N ARG A 53 -8.93 -24.91 -5.57
CA ARG A 53 -7.87 -24.17 -6.28
C ARG A 53 -8.12 -22.67 -6.28
N PHE A 54 -9.34 -22.23 -6.52
CA PHE A 54 -9.68 -20.82 -6.42
C PHE A 54 -9.48 -20.27 -5.00
N GLY A 55 -9.84 -21.04 -3.97
CA GLY A 55 -9.58 -20.68 -2.58
C GLY A 55 -8.08 -20.48 -2.27
N GLU A 56 -7.24 -21.36 -2.81
CA GLU A 56 -5.78 -21.24 -2.73
C GLU A 56 -5.28 -19.99 -3.48
N ASP A 57 -5.72 -19.75 -4.71
CA ASP A 57 -5.36 -18.56 -5.50
C ASP A 57 -5.73 -17.25 -4.77
N VAL A 58 -6.91 -17.21 -4.11
CA VAL A 58 -7.33 -16.06 -3.30
C VAL A 58 -6.47 -15.89 -2.05
N ALA A 59 -6.10 -16.99 -1.38
CA ALA A 59 -5.22 -16.94 -0.21
C ALA A 59 -3.83 -16.38 -0.59
N ASP A 60 -3.28 -16.81 -1.72
CA ASP A 60 -2.01 -16.29 -2.25
C ASP A 60 -2.12 -14.82 -2.63
N PHE A 61 -3.23 -14.41 -3.27
CA PHE A 61 -3.51 -13.00 -3.54
C PHE A 61 -3.53 -12.18 -2.26
N VAL A 62 -4.22 -12.65 -1.22
CA VAL A 62 -4.29 -11.97 0.09
C VAL A 62 -2.90 -11.76 0.69
N ALA A 63 -2.07 -12.81 0.71
CA ALA A 63 -0.71 -12.71 1.25
C ALA A 63 0.15 -11.68 0.48
N ASN A 64 0.08 -11.70 -0.85
CA ASN A 64 0.81 -10.75 -1.68
C ASN A 64 0.31 -9.31 -1.51
N ALA A 65 -1.00 -9.12 -1.43
CA ALA A 65 -1.61 -7.82 -1.19
C ALA A 65 -1.24 -7.25 0.19
N GLN A 66 -1.19 -8.09 1.23
CA GLN A 66 -0.74 -7.67 2.58
C GLN A 66 0.70 -7.15 2.55
N ASN A 67 1.60 -7.87 1.87
CA ASN A 67 2.98 -7.44 1.70
C ASN A 67 3.09 -6.10 0.96
N ALA A 68 2.29 -5.90 -0.09
CA ALA A 68 2.25 -4.64 -0.83
C ALA A 68 1.72 -3.48 0.02
N ALA A 69 0.65 -3.70 0.78
CA ALA A 69 0.08 -2.70 1.69
C ALA A 69 1.08 -2.27 2.78
N GLN A 70 1.81 -3.23 3.36
CA GLN A 70 2.87 -2.94 4.33
C GLN A 70 4.01 -2.14 3.68
N SER A 71 4.47 -2.54 2.49
CA SER A 71 5.55 -1.84 1.80
C SER A 71 5.16 -0.39 1.46
N LEU A 72 3.91 -0.14 1.05
CA LEU A 72 3.41 1.22 0.83
C LEU A 72 3.43 2.06 2.11
N SER A 73 2.98 1.49 3.23
CA SER A 73 3.00 2.17 4.54
C SER A 73 4.43 2.50 4.97
N ASP A 74 5.36 1.55 4.83
CA ASP A 74 6.76 1.74 5.22
C ASP A 74 7.42 2.84 4.36
N GLN A 75 7.20 2.81 3.04
CA GLN A 75 7.74 3.81 2.13
C GLN A 75 7.13 5.20 2.37
N ALA A 76 5.83 5.28 2.69
CA ALA A 76 5.17 6.53 3.07
C ALA A 76 5.84 7.14 4.31
N GLN A 77 6.14 6.32 5.31
CA GLN A 77 6.83 6.77 6.52
C GLN A 77 8.26 7.26 6.23
N GLN A 78 9.02 6.54 5.39
CA GLN A 78 10.35 6.99 4.97
C GLN A 78 10.29 8.33 4.23
N LEU A 79 9.31 8.51 3.35
CA LEU A 79 9.15 9.76 2.60
C LEU A 79 8.87 10.95 3.52
N VAL A 80 8.03 10.78 4.55
CA VAL A 80 7.80 11.81 5.58
C VAL A 80 9.10 12.14 6.33
N VAL A 81 9.85 11.11 6.75
CA VAL A 81 11.14 11.31 7.45
C VAL A 81 12.14 12.07 6.58
N HIS A 82 12.19 11.79 5.27
CA HIS A 82 13.05 12.52 4.34
C HIS A 82 12.59 13.97 4.16
N ALA A 83 11.28 14.22 4.05
CA ALA A 83 10.73 15.57 3.99
C ALA A 83 11.11 16.39 5.22
N ASP A 84 10.94 15.83 6.42
CA ASP A 84 11.24 16.50 7.69
C ASP A 84 12.74 16.81 7.83
N ARG A 85 13.62 15.91 7.38
CA ARG A 85 15.07 16.15 7.35
C ARG A 85 15.46 17.25 6.37
N GLN A 86 14.80 17.30 5.21
CA GLN A 86 15.06 18.35 4.23
C GLN A 86 14.65 19.72 4.76
N ASP A 87 13.50 19.84 5.42
CA ASP A 87 13.05 21.08 6.05
C ASP A 87 14.03 21.53 7.15
N GLN A 88 14.49 20.61 8.00
CA GLN A 88 15.47 20.91 9.06
C GLN A 88 16.82 21.36 8.51
N ALA A 89 17.26 20.81 7.37
CA ALA A 89 18.52 21.19 6.73
C ALA A 89 18.41 22.50 5.92
N SER A 90 17.19 22.91 5.56
CA SER A 90 16.92 24.11 4.77
C SER A 90 16.50 25.32 5.63
N ALA A 91 16.31 25.11 6.93
CA ALA A 91 16.02 26.14 7.95
C ALA A 91 17.30 26.80 8.47
#